data_AF-A0A2E2WB13-F1
#
_entry.id   AF-A0A2E2WB13-F1
#
_cell.length_a   1.000
_cell.length_b   1.000
_cell.length_c   1.000
_cell.angle_alpha   90.00
_cell.angle_beta   90.00
_cell.angle_gamma   90.00
#
_symmetry.space_group_name_H-M   'P 1'
#
loop_
_entity.id
_entity.type
_entity.pdbx_description
1 polymer ?
#
loop_
_entity_poly.entity_id
_entity_poly.type
_entity_poly.pdbx_seq_one_letter_code
_entity_poly.pdbx_strand_id
1 'polypeptide(L)' 'EFFELKQYCKFNNCLHIEEPQCAIKEGLENDELAWSRYKSYLQILEGEEEHFRKDIYEK' A
#
# COMPACT_ATOMS: atom_id res chain seq x y z
N GLU A 1 4.69 1.87 -11.29
CA GLU A 1 3.38 2.11 -10.65
C GLU A 1 3.51 2.55 -9.19
N PHE A 2 3.40 1.69 -8.16
CA PHE A 2 3.36 2.13 -6.74
C PHE A 2 4.60 2.91 -6.28
N PHE A 3 5.81 2.44 -6.64
CA PHE A 3 7.07 3.12 -6.30
C PHE A 3 7.22 4.47 -7.01
N GLU A 4 6.67 4.61 -8.21
CA GLU A 4 6.74 5.87 -8.94
C GLU A 4 5.82 6.90 -8.32
N LEU A 5 4.58 6.52 -7.98
CA LEU A 5 3.63 7.39 -7.28
C LEU A 5 4.12 7.77 -5.88
N LYS A 6 4.84 6.87 -5.19
CA LYS A 6 5.44 7.16 -3.88
C LYS A 6 6.39 8.37 -3.92
N GLN A 7 7.12 8.56 -5.03
CA GLN A 7 8.05 9.68 -5.19
C GLN A 7 7.35 11.04 -5.37
N TYR A 8 6.09 11.02 -5.81
CA TYR A 8 5.25 12.21 -6.00
C TYR A 8 4.47 12.59 -4.74
N CYS A 9 4.62 11.84 -3.65
CA CYS A 9 3.98 12.19 -2.39
C CYS A 9 4.63 13.44 -1.78
N LYS A 10 3.78 14.40 -1.43
CA LYS A 10 4.20 15.70 -0.90
C LYS A 10 4.95 15.61 0.43
N PHE A 11 4.69 14.54 1.20
CA PHE A 11 5.27 14.32 2.52
C PHE A 11 6.21 13.11 2.51
N ASN A 12 7.40 13.27 3.09
CA ASN A 12 8.40 12.19 3.21
C ASN A 12 7.93 11.04 4.14
N ASN A 13 6.99 11.32 5.05
CA ASN A 13 6.36 10.35 5.95
C ASN A 13 4.91 10.04 5.54
N CYS A 14 4.60 10.11 4.25
CA CYS A 14 3.23 9.87 3.79
C CYS A 14 2.82 8.43 4.12
N LEU A 15 1.76 8.27 4.92
CA LEU A 15 1.21 6.95 5.25
C LEU A 15 0.28 6.44 4.14
N HIS A 16 -0.02 7.31 3.17
CA HIS A 16 -0.90 7.06 2.02
C HIS A 16 -2.37 6.75 2.40
N ILE A 17 -2.79 6.95 3.66
CA ILE A 17 -4.13 6.56 4.16
C ILE A 17 -5.18 7.67 3.99
N GLU A 18 -5.00 8.79 4.69
CA GLU A 18 -5.98 9.89 4.77
C GLU A 18 -5.42 11.26 4.40
N GLU A 19 -4.19 11.32 3.87
CA GLU A 19 -3.56 12.59 3.59
C GLU A 19 -4.15 13.31 2.36
N PRO A 20 -4.41 14.62 2.45
CA PRO A 20 -4.78 15.43 1.29
C PRO A 20 -3.57 15.54 0.35
N GLN A 21 -3.77 15.24 -0.94
CA GLN A 21 -2.73 15.22 -2.00
C GLN A 21 -1.74 14.04 -1.95
N CYS A 22 -2.24 12.82 -1.74
CA CYS A 22 -1.46 11.60 -1.91
C CYS A 22 -1.53 11.09 -3.35
N ALA A 23 -0.37 10.99 -4.04
CA ALA A 23 -0.31 10.50 -5.42
C ALA A 23 -0.80 9.05 -5.58
N ILE A 24 -0.68 8.21 -4.54
CA ILE A 24 -1.25 6.85 -4.54
C ILE A 24 -2.78 6.89 -4.62
N LYS A 25 -3.41 7.89 -4.00
CA LYS A 25 -4.87 8.05 -4.01
C LYS A 25 -5.37 8.54 -5.37
N GLU A 26 -4.64 9.47 -6.00
CA GLU A 26 -4.91 9.85 -7.40
C GLU A 26 -4.74 8.66 -8.35
N GLY A 27 -3.71 7.84 -8.16
CA GLY A 27 -3.54 6.62 -8.96
C GLY A 27 -4.67 5.60 -8.73
N LEU A 28 -5.23 5.52 -7.52
CA LEU A 28 -6.42 4.70 -7.23
C LEU A 28 -7.69 5.28 -7.88
N GLU A 29 -7.85 6.60 -7.91
CA GLU A 29 -9.00 7.27 -8.53
C GLU A 29 -8.96 7.21 -10.06
N ASN A 30 -7.76 7.25 -10.65
CA ASN A 30 -7.54 7.11 -12.09
C ASN A 30 -7.47 5.65 -12.56
N ASP A 31 -7.71 4.67 -11.68
CA ASP A 31 -7.59 3.22 -11.96
C ASP A 31 -6.16 2.80 -12.41
N GLU A 32 -5.14 3.65 -12.21
CA GLU A 32 -3.73 3.32 -12.44
C GLU A 32 -3.18 2.38 -11.36
N LEU A 33 -3.84 2.32 -10.21
CA LEU A 33 -3.48 1.45 -9.11
C LEU A 33 -4.66 0.57 -8.71
N ALA A 34 -4.44 -0.74 -8.70
CA ALA A 34 -5.47 -1.67 -8.25
C ALA A 34 -5.75 -1.51 -6.74
N TRP A 35 -7.02 -1.39 -6.38
CA TRP A 35 -7.46 -1.29 -4.98
C TRP A 35 -6.97 -2.46 -4.12
N SER A 36 -6.89 -3.67 -4.70
CA SER A 36 -6.32 -4.86 -4.04
C SER A 36 -4.86 -4.67 -3.62
N ARG A 37 -4.03 -3.99 -4.42
CA ARG A 37 -2.63 -3.70 -4.08
C ARG A 37 -2.52 -2.73 -2.91
N TYR A 38 -3.33 -1.67 -2.94
CA TYR A 38 -3.39 -0.70 -1.85
C TYR A 38 -3.88 -1.33 -0.54
N LYS A 39 -4.90 -2.20 -0.63
CA LYS A 39 -5.39 -2.95 0.53
C LYS A 39 -4.32 -3.84 1.16
N SER A 40 -3.55 -4.56 0.36
CA SER A 40 -2.42 -5.37 0.88
C SER A 40 -1.32 -4.50 1.50
N TYR A 41 -1.04 -3.33 0.93
CA TYR A 41 -0.10 -2.37 1.52
C TYR A 41 -0.58 -1.87 2.89
N LEU A 42 -1.87 -1.50 2.99
CA LEU A 42 -2.51 -1.10 4.23
C LEU A 42 -2.42 -2.20 5.30
N GLN A 43 -2.69 -3.46 4.94
CA GLN A 43 -2.56 -4.59 5.87
C GLN A 43 -1.14 -4.74 6.42
N ILE A 44 -0.12 -4.58 5.56
CA ILE A 44 1.29 -4.61 5.98
C ILE A 44 1.62 -3.42 6.89
N LEU A 45 1.03 -2.25 6.62
CA LEU A 45 1.27 -1.01 7.36
C LEU A 45 0.56 -0.97 8.72
N GLU A 46 -0.68 -1.47 8.79
CA GLU A 46 -1.43 -1.68 10.04
C GLU A 46 -0.79 -2.77 10.92
N GLY A 47 0.14 -3.55 10.37
CA GLY A 47 0.87 -4.57 11.11
C GLY A 47 0.02 -5.81 11.42
N GLU A 48 -1.08 -6.04 10.69
CA GLU A 48 -1.83 -7.28 10.83
C GLU A 48 -1.07 -8.42 10.14
N GLU A 49 -0.40 -9.23 10.98
CA GLU A 49 0.49 -10.36 10.69
C GLU A 49 -0.15 -11.56 9.97
N GLU A 50 -1.31 -11.43 9.31
CA GLU A 50 -2.15 -12.61 9.08
C GLU A 50 -1.76 -13.50 7.88
N HIS A 51 -0.85 -13.08 6.97
CA HIS A 51 -0.51 -13.93 5.81
C HIS A 51 0.94 -13.85 5.32
N PHE A 52 1.93 -13.91 6.22
CA PHE A 52 3.18 -14.59 5.81
C PHE A 52 2.91 -16.09 5.85
N ARG A 53 3.13 -16.75 4.72
CA ARG A 53 2.85 -18.18 4.51
C ARG A 53 3.21 -18.96 5.78
N LYS A 54 2.24 -19.68 6.34
CA LYS A 54 2.57 -20.86 7.15
C LYS A 54 3.17 -21.86 6.18
N ASP A 55 4.48 -21.77 5.94
CA ASP A 55 5.23 -22.90 5.43
C ASP A 55 5.18 -23.95 6.53
N ILE A 56 4.18 -24.84 6.43
CA ILE A 56 4.05 -26.01 7.28
C ILE A 56 5.19 -26.95 6.87
N TYR A 57 6.40 -26.71 7.40
CA TYR A 57 7.46 -27.71 7.39
C TYR A 57 7.14 -28.72 8.50
N GLU A 58 6.30 -29.69 8.15
CA GLU A 58 6.15 -30.92 8.93
C GLU A 58 7.48 -31.68 8.83
N LYS A 59 8.16 -31.89 9.96
CA LYS A 59 9.37 -32.70 10.06
C LYS A 59 9.21 -33.72 11.19
#